data_AF-A0A7X9L126-F1
#
_entry.id   AF-A0A7X9L126-F1
#
_cell.length_a   1.000
_cell.length_b   1.000
_cell.length_c   1.000
_cell.angle_alpha   90.00
_cell.angle_beta   90.00
_cell.angle_gamma   90.00
#
_symmetry.space_group_name_H-M   'P 1'
#
loop_
_entity.id
_entity.type
_entity.pdbx_description
1 polymer ?
#
loop_
_entity_poly.entity_id
_entity_poly.type
_entity_poly.pdbx_seq_one_letter_code
_entity_poly.pdbx_strand_id
1 'polypeptide(L)'
;MFNILQFDIEEFLKQNKKTIMAIEGRAASGKTTLANFLGKKYNATIFHIDDFFLPIKLQTPKRLSKAGENIDHERFLYEILLPIKNGET
;
A
#
# COMPACT_ATOMS: atom_id res chain seq x y z
N MET A 1 4.02 -20.35 7.87
CA MET A 1 3.97 -19.26 6.87
C MET A 1 4.02 -17.87 7.52
N PHE A 2 3.18 -17.56 8.52
CA PHE A 2 3.26 -16.27 9.25
C PHE A 2 4.60 -15.97 9.93
N ASN A 3 5.30 -16.99 10.41
CA ASN A 3 6.55 -16.82 11.16
C ASN A 3 7.70 -16.24 10.32
N ILE A 4 7.76 -16.54 9.02
CA ILE A 4 8.82 -16.03 8.14
C ILE A 4 8.61 -14.55 7.87
N LEU A 5 7.37 -14.17 7.51
CA LEU A 5 7.02 -12.76 7.30
C LEU A 5 7.29 -11.90 8.55
N GLN A 6 6.95 -12.42 9.73
CA GLN A 6 7.22 -11.74 10.98
C GLN A 6 8.72 -11.56 11.22
N PHE A 7 9.52 -12.61 10.99
CA PHE A 7 10.97 -12.55 11.14
C PHE A 7 11.58 -11.47 10.23
N ASP A 8 11.21 -11.45 8.94
CA ASP A 8 11.72 -10.47 8.00
C ASP A 8 11.38 -9.03 8.43
N ILE A 9 10.13 -8.79 8.86
CA ILE A 9 9.70 -7.48 9.37
C ILE A 9 10.55 -7.07 10.57
N GLU A 10 10.75 -7.96 11.53
CA GLU A 10 11.54 -7.68 12.74
C GLU A 10 13.01 -7.39 12.42
N GLU A 11 13.61 -8.11 11.47
CA GLU A 11 14.97 -7.85 11.00
C GLU A 11 15.09 -6.48 10.30
N PHE A 12 14.10 -6.08 9.51
CA PHE A 12 14.08 -4.74 8.92
C PHE A 12 13.92 -3.64 9.98
N LEU A 13 13.04 -3.84 10.96
CA LEU A 13 12.81 -2.88 12.04
C LEU A 13 14.04 -2.69 12.94
N LYS A 14 14.81 -3.75 13.21
CA LYS A 14 16.08 -3.66 13.98
C LYS A 14 17.12 -2.74 13.35
N GLN A 15 17.06 -2.53 12.03
CA GLN A 15 17.98 -1.63 11.34
C GLN A 15 17.64 -0.14 11.54
N ASN A 16 16.63 0.20 12.35
CA ASN A 16 16.15 1.58 12.59
C ASN A 16 15.85 2.37 11.30
N LYS A 17 15.46 1.66 10.24
CA LYS A 17 15.03 2.25 8.98
C LYS A 17 13.51 2.28 8.97
N LYS A 18 12.94 3.37 8.44
CA LYS A 18 11.53 3.40 8.08
C LYS A 18 11.26 2.27 7.09
N THR A 19 10.38 1.34 7.47
CA THR A 19 10.02 0.19 6.63
C THR A 19 8.72 0.51 5.88
N ILE A 20 8.76 0.43 4.55
CA ILE A 20 7.58 0.57 3.69
C ILE A 20 7.31 -0.82 3.11
N MET A 21 6.08 -1.30 3.27
CA MET A 21 5.64 -2.60 2.78
C MET A 21 4.46 -2.45 1.83
N ALA A 22 4.54 -3.09 0.68
CA ALA A 22 3.41 -3.25 -0.24
C ALA A 22 2.85 -4.67 -0.11
N ILE A 23 1.53 -4.80 0.07
CA ILE A 23 0.83 -6.08 0.12
C ILE A 23 0.04 -6.23 -1.18
N GLU A 24 0.54 -7.05 -2.10
CA GLU A 24 -0.04 -7.28 -3.42
C GLU A 24 -0.67 -8.68 -3.50
N GLY A 25 -1.66 -8.84 -4.38
CA GLY A 25 -2.43 -10.08 -4.49
C GLY A 25 -3.86 -9.87 -5.00
N ARG A 26 -4.54 -10.96 -5.35
CA ARG A 26 -5.88 -10.94 -5.96
C ARG A 26 -6.95 -10.35 -5.03
N ALA A 27 -8.07 -9.90 -5.60
CA ALA A 27 -9.25 -9.52 -4.82
C ALA A 27 -9.68 -10.68 -3.89
N ALA A 28 -10.17 -10.34 -2.70
CA ALA A 28 -10.57 -11.30 -1.66
C ALA A 28 -9.50 -12.29 -1.15
N SER A 29 -8.22 -12.11 -1.50
CA SER A 29 -7.13 -12.99 -1.01
C SER A 29 -6.73 -12.74 0.46
N GLY A 30 -7.45 -11.88 1.17
CA GLY A 30 -7.17 -11.55 2.58
C GLY A 30 -6.17 -10.41 2.81
N LYS A 31 -5.81 -9.61 1.79
CA LYS A 31 -4.85 -8.49 1.93
C LYS A 31 -5.23 -7.50 3.03
N THR A 32 -6.49 -7.06 3.05
CA THR A 32 -7.00 -6.14 4.08
C THR A 32 -6.92 -6.74 5.48
N THR A 33 -7.21 -8.04 5.61
CA THR A 33 -7.07 -8.77 6.88
C THR A 33 -5.61 -8.79 7.34
N LEU A 34 -4.68 -9.11 6.44
CA LEU A 34 -3.25 -9.12 6.73
C LEU A 34 -2.73 -7.72 7.09
N ALA A 35 -3.08 -6.70 6.30
CA ALA A 35 -2.70 -5.31 6.56
C ALA A 35 -3.17 -4.85 7.95
N ASN A 36 -4.43 -5.11 8.30
CA ASN A 36 -4.99 -4.74 9.60
C ASN A 36 -4.32 -5.47 10.77
N PHE A 37 -3.98 -6.75 10.58
CA PHE A 37 -3.22 -7.51 11.57
C PHE A 37 -1.84 -6.90 11.81
N LEU A 38 -1.10 -6.62 10.73
CA LEU A 38 0.23 -6.01 10.81
C LEU A 38 0.19 -4.59 11.36
N GLY A 39 -0.80 -3.78 10.95
CA GLY A 39 -1.02 -2.42 11.45
C GLY A 39 -1.23 -2.39 12.96
N LYS A 40 -2.07 -3.29 13.50
CA LYS A 40 -2.26 -3.41 14.95
C LYS A 40 -0.99 -3.88 15.67
N LYS A 41 -0.31 -4.88 15.10
CA LYS A 41 0.86 -5.50 15.74
C LYS A 41 2.07 -4.59 15.81
N TYR A 42 2.32 -3.81 14.76
CA TYR A 42 3.50 -2.96 14.63
C TYR A 42 3.20 -1.46 14.74
N ASN A 43 1.96 -1.10 15.10
CA ASN A 43 1.48 0.28 15.10
C ASN A 43 1.76 1.01 13.77
N ALA A 44 1.52 0.31 12.66
CA ALA A 44 1.83 0.81 11.32
C ALA A 44 0.64 1.53 10.69
N THR A 45 0.94 2.62 9.98
CA THR A 45 -0.03 3.32 9.13
C THR A 45 -0.35 2.48 7.89
N ILE A 46 -1.64 2.34 7.56
CA ILE A 46 -2.13 1.55 6.42
C ILE A 46 -2.71 2.50 5.38
N PHE A 47 -2.30 2.32 4.12
CA PHE A 47 -2.88 3.01 2.97
C PHE A 47 -3.49 1.98 2.01
N HIS A 48 -4.75 2.17 1.62
CA HIS A 48 -5.42 1.31 0.65
C HIS A 48 -5.33 1.95 -0.73
N ILE A 49 -4.71 1.25 -1.69
CA ILE A 49 -4.58 1.77 -3.06
C ILE A 49 -5.95 1.97 -3.73
N ASP A 50 -6.96 1.20 -3.31
CA ASP A 50 -8.33 1.30 -3.82
C ASP A 50 -9.00 2.65 -3.49
N ASP A 51 -8.54 3.35 -2.43
CA ASP A 51 -9.00 4.72 -2.11
C ASP A 51 -8.59 5.72 -3.21
N PHE A 52 -7.59 5.34 -4.01
CA PHE A 52 -7.05 6.13 -5.09
C PHE A 52 -7.68 5.84 -6.44
N PHE A 53 -8.77 5.07 -6.54
CA PHE A 53 -9.46 4.88 -7.83
C PHE A 53 -9.93 6.21 -8.44
N LEU A 54 -9.77 6.33 -9.75
CA LEU A 54 -10.29 7.44 -10.53
C LEU A 54 -11.82 7.43 -10.53
N PRO A 55 -12.47 8.60 -10.50
CA PRO A 55 -13.88 8.72 -10.83
C PRO A 55 -14.19 8.06 -12.18
N ILE A 56 -15.35 7.41 -12.31
CA ILE A 56 -15.71 6.62 -13.49
C ILE A 56 -15.63 7.42 -14.80
N LYS A 57 -15.94 8.72 -14.73
CA LYS A 57 -15.84 9.67 -15.87
C LYS A 57 -14.40 9.87 -16.39
N LEU A 58 -13.39 9.59 -15.58
CA LEU A 58 -11.97 9.69 -15.94
C LEU A 58 -11.37 8.34 -16.39
N GLN A 59 -12.09 7.23 -16.18
CA GLN A 59 -11.67 5.88 -16.57
C GLN A 59 -11.95 5.61 -18.07
N THR A 60 -11.32 6.37 -18.96
CA THR A 60 -11.49 6.20 -20.41
C THR A 60 -10.98 4.84 -20.90
N PRO A 61 -11.50 4.28 -22.01
CA PRO A 61 -11.00 3.04 -22.58
C PRO A 61 -9.49 3.07 -22.87
N LYS A 62 -8.96 4.22 -23.28
CA LYS A 62 -7.52 4.40 -23.50
C LYS A 62 -6.71 4.21 -22.21
N ARG A 63 -7.20 4.69 -21.06
CA ARG A 63 -6.55 4.45 -19.76
C ARG A 63 -6.65 2.97 -19.40
N LEU A 64 -7.87 2.44 -19.38
CA LEU A 64 -8.14 1.06 -18.96
C LEU A 64 -7.48 -0.01 -19.85
N SER A 65 -6.97 0.36 -21.04
CA SER A 65 -6.14 -0.52 -21.87
C SER A 65 -4.83 -0.96 -21.20
N LYS A 66 -4.37 -0.26 -20.17
CA LYS A 66 -3.19 -0.62 -19.36
C LYS A 66 -3.63 -0.94 -17.94
N ALA A 67 -3.05 -2.00 -17.37
CA ALA A 67 -3.32 -2.40 -16.00
C ALA A 67 -2.91 -1.29 -15.01
N GLY A 68 -3.75 -1.05 -13.99
CA GLY A 68 -3.49 -0.06 -12.94
C GLY A 68 -3.88 1.37 -13.28
N GLU A 69 -4.17 1.70 -14.55
CA GLU A 69 -4.53 3.07 -14.97
C GLU A 69 -5.94 3.52 -14.56
N ASN A 70 -6.66 2.67 -13.82
CA ASN A 70 -7.85 3.05 -13.08
C ASN A 70 -7.52 3.75 -11.74
N ILE A 71 -6.24 3.85 -11.37
CA ILE A 71 -5.75 4.58 -10.19
C ILE A 71 -5.35 6.01 -10.55
N ASP A 72 -5.62 6.92 -9.62
CA ASP A 72 -5.12 8.29 -9.61
C ASP A 72 -3.68 8.32 -9.09
N HIS A 73 -2.73 8.06 -9.98
CA HIS A 73 -1.30 8.01 -9.66
C HIS A 73 -0.75 9.34 -9.16
N GLU A 74 -1.27 10.47 -9.67
CA GLU A 74 -0.83 11.80 -9.25
C GLU A 74 -1.26 12.05 -7.81
N ARG A 75 -2.53 11.79 -7.50
CA ARG A 75 -3.02 11.91 -6.12
C ARG A 75 -2.27 10.99 -5.17
N PHE A 76 -2.05 9.74 -5.53
CA PHE A 76 -1.29 8.81 -4.69
C PHE A 76 0.17 9.26 -4.45
N LEU A 77 0.82 9.82 -5.49
CA LEU A 77 2.17 10.38 -5.35
C LEU A 77 2.20 11.54 -4.35
N TYR A 78 1.29 12.51 -4.51
CA TYR A 78 1.29 13.73 -3.70
C TYR A 78 0.78 13.52 -2.27
N GLU A 79 -0.25 12.69 -2.08
CA GLU A 79 -0.86 12.49 -0.76
C GLU A 79 -0.13 11.44 0.08
N ILE A 80 0.55 10.47 -0.56
CA ILE A 80 1.16 9.33 0.16
C ILE A 80 2.67 9.28 -0.03
N LEU A 81 3.15 9.12 -1.27
CA LEU A 81 4.56 8.79 -1.50
C LEU A 81 5.52 9.94 -1.15
N LEU A 82 5.16 11.18 -1.47
CA LEU A 82 5.97 12.35 -1.13
C LEU A 82 6.02 12.60 0.39
N PRO A 83 4.89 12.62 1.12
CA PRO A 83 4.90 12.71 2.59
C PRO A 83 5.70 11.57 3.24
N ILE A 84 5.57 10.34 2.74
CA ILE A 84 6.36 9.21 3.23
C ILE A 84 7.86 9.46 3.07
N LYS A 85 8.28 9.95 1.89
CA LYS A 85 9.69 10.27 1.59
C LYS A 85 10.24 11.38 2.50
N ASN A 86 9.40 12.34 2.88
CA ASN A 86 9.77 13.46 3.75
C ASN A 86 9.69 13.13 5.25
N GLY A 87 9.05 12.02 5.64
CA GLY A 87 8.92 11.62 7.03
C GLY A 87 7.71 12.19 7.77
N GLU A 88 6.65 12.56 7.03
CA GLU A 88 5.47 13.28 7.54
C GLU A 88 4.27 12.38 7.90
N THR A 89 4.47 11.05 7.92
CA THR A 89 3.42 10.02 8.03
C THR A 89 3.75 8.96 9.07
#